data_AF-A0A9P7BV54-F1
#
_entry.id   AF-A0A9P7BV54-F1
#
_cell.length_a   1.000
_cell.length_b   1.000
_cell.length_c   1.000
_cell.angle_alpha   90.00
_cell.angle_beta   90.00
_cell.angle_gamma   90.00
#
_symmetry.space_group_name_H-M   'P 1'
#
loop_
_entity.id
_entity.type
_entity.pdbx_description
1 polymer ?
#
loop_
_entity_poly.entity_id
_entity_poly.type
_entity_poly.pdbx_seq_one_letter_code
_entity_poly.pdbx_strand_id
1 'polypeptide(L)'
;MFTFITLSSLSIVYWSILNGTAVPGLSAWINTSVHGVSFFLMIFNVILGREKVLIRMVLPVLATVVLYMLFTFVIHATQGYWVYPFLDWKQGGKAAMWYVAVGLIVVVSFFIQCLIHFLRDFIARKKGFGHKVQELESKLEQV
;
A
#
# COMPACT_ATOMS: atom_id res chain seq x y z
N MET A 1 3.19 2.40 10.36
CA MET A 1 2.95 3.29 9.21
C MET A 1 3.68 2.87 7.92
N PHE A 2 5.01 3.00 7.79
CA PHE A 2 5.72 2.71 6.52
C PHE A 2 5.49 1.28 5.98
N THR A 3 5.67 0.27 6.84
CA THR A 3 5.45 -1.15 6.49
C THR A 3 4.01 -1.47 6.09
N PHE A 4 3.01 -0.74 6.61
CA PHE A 4 1.61 -0.98 6.27
C PHE A 4 1.22 -0.37 4.92
N ILE A 5 1.82 0.78 4.57
CA ILE A 5 1.62 1.44 3.26
C ILE A 5 2.24 0.60 2.12
N THR A 6 3.36 -0.07 2.38
CA THR A 6 3.97 -0.98 1.40
C THR A 6 3.15 -2.27 1.24
N LEU A 7 2.69 -2.89 2.34
CA LEU A 7 1.85 -4.10 2.30
C LEU A 7 0.50 -3.90 1.60
N SER A 8 -0.09 -2.72 1.76
CA SER A 8 -1.34 -2.35 1.09
C SER A 8 -1.18 -2.19 -0.41
N SER A 9 -0.10 -1.55 -0.86
CA SER A 9 0.19 -1.38 -2.29
C SER A 9 0.37 -2.73 -3.00
N LEU A 10 1.05 -3.69 -2.37
CA LEU A 10 1.22 -5.05 -2.90
C LEU A 10 -0.10 -5.81 -3.01
N SER A 11 -1.00 -5.61 -2.05
CA SER A 11 -2.33 -6.24 -2.07
C SER A 11 -3.18 -5.71 -3.22
N ILE A 12 -3.15 -4.40 -3.48
CA ILE A 12 -3.87 -3.81 -4.62
C ILE A 12 -3.33 -4.38 -5.94
N VAL A 13 -2.02 -4.41 -6.13
CA VAL A 13 -1.40 -5.00 -7.33
C VAL A 13 -1.81 -6.47 -7.49
N TYR A 14 -1.83 -7.23 -6.39
CA TYR A 14 -2.28 -8.62 -6.44
C TYR A 14 -3.72 -8.75 -6.94
N TRP A 15 -4.66 -8.06 -6.29
CA TRP A 15 -6.09 -8.17 -6.60
C TRP A 15 -6.46 -7.55 -7.95
N SER A 16 -5.70 -6.57 -8.45
CA SER A 16 -5.95 -5.92 -9.73
C SER A 16 -5.29 -6.61 -10.93
N ILE A 17 -4.11 -7.22 -10.75
CA ILE A 17 -3.27 -7.68 -11.87
C ILE A 17 -2.86 -9.15 -11.76
N LEU A 18 -2.56 -9.65 -10.56
CA LEU A 18 -1.96 -10.98 -10.37
C LEU A 18 -2.93 -12.07 -9.90
N ASN A 19 -4.18 -11.73 -9.62
CA ASN A 19 -5.17 -12.72 -9.20
C ASN A 19 -5.35 -13.76 -10.31
N GLY A 20 -5.10 -15.04 -9.99
CA GLY A 20 -5.20 -16.15 -10.93
C GLY A 20 -3.93 -16.44 -11.75
N THR A 21 -2.84 -15.68 -11.59
CA THR A 21 -1.58 -15.96 -12.30
C THR A 21 -0.69 -16.96 -11.57
N ALA A 22 -1.03 -17.32 -10.33
CA ALA A 22 -0.28 -18.30 -9.54
C ALA A 22 -0.55 -19.74 -10.00
N VAL A 23 0.46 -20.61 -9.87
CA VAL A 23 0.31 -22.05 -10.14
C VAL A 23 -0.78 -22.62 -9.23
N PRO A 24 -1.75 -23.40 -9.76
CA PRO A 24 -2.82 -23.97 -8.95
C PRO A 24 -2.32 -24.81 -7.77
N GLY A 25 -3.11 -24.88 -6.70
CA GLY A 25 -2.80 -25.67 -5.51
C GLY A 25 -2.34 -24.81 -4.32
N LEU A 26 -1.41 -25.34 -3.53
CA LEU A 26 -0.99 -24.72 -2.27
C LEU A 26 -0.37 -23.33 -2.47
N SER A 27 0.43 -23.14 -3.53
CA SER A 27 1.07 -21.85 -3.82
C SER A 27 0.05 -20.76 -4.14
N ALA A 28 -0.95 -21.03 -4.99
CA ALA A 28 -2.06 -20.10 -5.25
C ALA A 28 -2.86 -19.79 -3.97
N TRP A 29 -3.11 -20.79 -3.13
CA TRP A 29 -3.83 -20.58 -1.86
C TRP A 29 -3.03 -19.71 -0.88
N ILE A 30 -1.73 -19.97 -0.72
CA ILE A 30 -0.83 -19.16 0.12
C ILE A 30 -0.78 -17.72 -0.41
N ASN A 31 -0.58 -17.55 -1.72
CA ASN A 31 -0.48 -16.22 -2.33
C ASN A 31 -1.77 -15.42 -2.11
N THR A 32 -2.92 -16.05 -2.37
CA THR A 32 -4.24 -15.44 -2.13
C THR A 32 -4.43 -15.09 -0.66
N SER A 33 -4.04 -15.98 0.25
CA SER A 33 -4.18 -15.76 1.69
C SER A 33 -3.31 -14.60 2.20
N VAL A 34 -2.04 -14.54 1.81
CA VAL A 34 -1.11 -13.48 2.24
C VAL A 34 -1.58 -12.11 1.74
N HIS A 35 -2.01 -12.01 0.49
CA HIS A 35 -2.54 -10.77 -0.06
C HIS A 35 -3.94 -10.43 0.46
N GLY A 36 -4.78 -11.43 0.76
CA GLY A 36 -6.10 -11.24 1.36
C GLY A 36 -6.01 -10.70 2.79
N VAL A 37 -5.17 -11.31 3.64
CA VAL A 37 -4.95 -10.83 5.01
C VAL A 37 -4.33 -9.44 5.01
N SER A 38 -3.35 -9.19 4.13
CA SER A 38 -2.73 -7.86 4.00
C SER A 38 -3.74 -6.79 3.58
N PHE A 39 -4.63 -7.11 2.63
CA PHE A 39 -5.71 -6.22 2.21
C PHE A 39 -6.70 -5.93 3.35
N PHE A 40 -7.11 -6.96 4.08
CA PHE A 40 -8.02 -6.82 5.22
C PHE A 40 -7.42 -5.95 6.33
N LEU A 41 -6.16 -6.21 6.70
CA LEU A 41 -5.45 -5.42 7.71
C LEU A 41 -5.25 -3.97 7.26
N MET A 42 -5.01 -3.72 5.97
CA MET A 42 -4.99 -2.37 5.42
C MET A 42 -6.34 -1.68 5.66
N ILE A 43 -7.46 -2.29 5.24
CA ILE A 43 -8.78 -1.68 5.39
C ILE A 43 -9.05 -1.35 6.86
N PHE A 44 -8.81 -2.28 7.77
CA PHE A 44 -8.99 -2.07 9.20
C PHE A 44 -8.16 -0.90 9.71
N ASN A 45 -6.89 -0.80 9.33
CA ASN A 45 -6.02 0.27 9.75
C ASN A 45 -6.44 1.64 9.16
N VAL A 46 -6.82 1.69 7.88
CA VAL A 46 -7.28 2.92 7.23
C VAL A 46 -8.56 3.44 7.90
N ILE A 47 -9.50 2.55 8.24
CA ILE A 47 -10.78 2.92 8.84
C ILE A 47 -10.64 3.24 10.34
N LEU A 48 -9.94 2.40 11.11
CA LEU A 48 -9.90 2.48 12.58
C LEU A 48 -8.65 3.14 13.15
N GLY A 49 -7.54 3.13 12.42
CA GLY A 49 -6.27 3.67 12.88
C GLY A 49 -6.36 5.17 13.15
N ARG A 50 -5.52 5.72 14.01
CA ARG A 50 -5.41 7.19 14.24
C ARG A 50 -4.05 7.74 13.84
N GLU A 51 -3.33 7.00 13.01
CA GLU A 51 -2.02 7.41 12.52
C GLU A 51 -2.14 8.58 11.53
N LYS A 52 -1.23 9.55 11.65
CA LYS A 52 -1.13 10.70 10.75
C LYS A 52 -0.25 10.34 9.57
N VAL A 53 -0.83 10.22 8.37
CA VAL A 53 -0.05 9.99 7.16
C VAL A 53 0.64 11.27 6.73
N LEU A 54 1.97 11.29 6.81
CA LEU A 54 2.79 12.39 6.33
C LEU A 54 2.98 12.25 4.82
N ILE A 55 2.59 13.26 4.04
CA ILE A 55 2.72 13.24 2.56
C ILE A 55 4.16 12.96 2.11
N ARG A 56 5.16 13.40 2.88
CA ARG A 56 6.60 13.14 2.62
C ARG A 56 6.94 11.64 2.58
N MET A 57 6.09 10.77 3.12
CA MET A 57 6.25 9.31 3.08
C MET A 57 6.07 8.72 1.68
N VAL A 58 5.57 9.49 0.71
CA VAL A 58 5.55 9.04 -0.69
C VAL A 58 6.95 8.73 -1.23
N LEU A 59 7.97 9.48 -0.80
CA LEU A 59 9.35 9.31 -1.24
C LEU A 59 9.95 7.96 -0.84
N PRO A 60 9.97 7.57 0.45
CA PRO A 60 10.48 6.25 0.83
C PRO A 60 9.62 5.11 0.26
N VAL A 61 8.30 5.30 0.07
CA VAL A 61 7.42 4.28 -0.54
C VAL A 61 7.81 4.06 -2.01
N LEU A 62 7.97 5.14 -2.76
CA LEU A 62 8.41 5.08 -4.16
C LEU A 62 9.82 4.48 -4.26
N ALA A 63 10.73 4.89 -3.38
CA ALA A 63 12.09 4.35 -3.33
C ALA A 63 12.08 2.83 -3.12
N THR A 64 11.27 2.31 -2.19
CA THR A 64 11.14 0.86 -1.99
C THR A 64 10.65 0.14 -3.24
N VAL A 65 9.67 0.69 -3.94
CA VAL A 65 9.18 0.08 -5.19
C VAL A 65 10.24 0.08 -6.26
N VAL A 66 10.96 1.18 -6.45
CA VAL A 66 12.07 1.25 -7.42
C VAL A 66 13.16 0.25 -7.07
N LEU A 67 13.58 0.18 -5.80
CA LEU A 67 14.59 -0.78 -5.36
C LEU A 67 14.14 -2.22 -5.58
N TYR A 68 12.87 -2.53 -5.29
CA TYR A 68 12.32 -3.86 -5.52
C TYR A 68 12.24 -4.20 -7.01
N MET A 69 11.88 -3.23 -7.86
CA MET A 69 11.90 -3.37 -9.32
C MET A 69 13.31 -3.70 -9.84
N LEU A 70 14.34 -3.01 -9.35
CA LEU A 70 15.73 -3.35 -9.68
C LEU A 70 16.13 -4.72 -9.15
N PHE A 71 15.66 -5.09 -7.95
CA PHE A 71 15.91 -6.40 -7.36
C PHE A 71 15.33 -7.55 -8.20
N THR A 72 14.25 -7.34 -8.96
CA THR A 72 13.72 -8.38 -9.86
C THR A 72 14.74 -8.84 -10.91
N PHE A 73 15.66 -7.97 -11.34
CA PHE A 73 16.75 -8.35 -12.25
C PHE A 73 17.76 -9.27 -11.57
N VAL A 74 18.05 -9.04 -10.29
CA VAL A 74 18.94 -9.90 -9.49
C VAL A 74 18.30 -11.28 -9.31
N ILE A 75 17.00 -11.34 -9.03
CA ILE A 75 16.26 -12.60 -8.94
C ILE A 75 16.30 -13.33 -10.29
N HIS A 76 16.05 -12.62 -11.39
CA HIS A 76 16.12 -13.23 -12.73
C HIS A 76 17.52 -13.79 -13.04
N ALA A 77 18.58 -13.04 -12.73
CA ALA A 77 19.96 -13.46 -12.95
C ALA A 77 20.38 -14.66 -12.11
N THR A 78 19.80 -14.82 -10.91
CA THR A 78 20.18 -15.89 -9.96
C THR A 78 19.27 -17.12 -10.02
N GLN A 79 17.99 -16.96 -10.36
CA GLN A 79 16.99 -18.02 -10.34
C GLN A 79 16.45 -18.39 -11.73
N GLY A 80 16.78 -17.61 -12.76
CA GLY A 80 16.40 -17.89 -14.15
C GLY A 80 14.94 -17.57 -14.52
N TYR A 81 14.17 -16.95 -13.62
CA TYR A 81 12.77 -16.58 -13.88
C TYR A 81 12.46 -15.15 -13.42
N TRP A 82 11.44 -14.53 -14.04
CA TRP A 82 10.93 -13.23 -13.61
C TRP A 82 9.87 -13.39 -12.55
N VAL A 83 10.03 -12.72 -11.40
CA VAL A 83 9.04 -12.73 -10.30
C VAL A 83 7.66 -12.31 -10.79
N TYR A 84 7.63 -11.31 -11.67
CA TYR A 84 6.43 -10.85 -12.34
C TYR A 84 6.59 -11.06 -13.84
N PRO A 85 5.82 -11.96 -14.47
CA PRO A 85 5.93 -12.20 -15.91
C PRO A 85 5.73 -10.95 -16.76
N PHE A 86 4.91 -9.99 -16.30
CA PHE A 86 4.71 -8.71 -16.99
C PHE A 86 5.94 -7.77 -16.94
N LEU A 87 6.98 -8.10 -16.19
CA LEU A 87 8.26 -7.38 -16.22
C LEU A 87 9.31 -8.05 -17.12
N ASP A 88 8.98 -9.18 -17.74
CA ASP A 88 9.92 -9.91 -18.60
C ASP A 88 10.31 -9.09 -19.83
N TRP A 89 11.58 -8.74 -19.96
CA TRP A 89 12.10 -7.96 -21.09
C TRP A 89 12.01 -8.65 -22.46
N LYS A 90 11.65 -9.93 -22.52
CA LYS A 90 11.27 -10.59 -23.78
C LYS A 90 10.10 -9.89 -24.49
N GLN A 91 9.25 -9.17 -23.76
CA GLN A 91 8.16 -8.38 -24.35
C GLN A 91 8.60 -6.96 -24.79
N GLY A 92 9.89 -6.63 -24.68
CA GLY A 92 10.48 -5.38 -25.14
C GLY A 92 9.91 -4.14 -24.46
N GLY A 93 9.55 -3.11 -25.23
CA GLY A 93 9.04 -1.83 -24.73
C GLY A 93 7.79 -1.96 -23.83
N LYS A 94 7.01 -3.04 -23.94
CA LYS A 94 5.90 -3.31 -23.02
C LYS A 94 6.38 -3.51 -21.58
N ALA A 95 7.55 -4.12 -21.35
CA ALA A 95 8.12 -4.26 -20.00
C ALA A 95 8.45 -2.90 -19.41
N ALA A 96 9.10 -2.02 -20.18
CA ALA A 96 9.42 -0.66 -19.74
C ALA A 96 8.16 0.11 -19.31
N MET A 97 7.05 -0.02 -20.04
CA MET A 97 5.77 0.58 -19.64
C MET A 97 5.26 0.06 -18.29
N TRP A 98 5.42 -1.23 -17.99
CA TRP A 98 5.00 -1.80 -16.71
C TRP A 98 5.81 -1.28 -15.52
N TYR A 99 7.12 -1.05 -15.67
CA TYR A 99 7.93 -0.42 -14.61
C TYR A 99 7.40 0.97 -14.24
N VAL A 100 7.03 1.77 -15.24
CA VAL A 100 6.44 3.10 -15.02
C VAL A 100 5.02 2.98 -14.44
N ALA A 101 4.20 2.10 -15.01
CA ALA A 101 2.80 1.92 -14.60
C ALA A 101 2.69 1.48 -13.14
N VAL A 102 3.52 0.52 -12.68
CA VAL A 102 3.49 0.09 -11.27
C VAL A 102 3.93 1.21 -10.33
N GLY A 103 4.95 1.98 -10.69
CA GLY A 103 5.34 3.17 -9.92
C GLY A 103 4.21 4.18 -9.77
N LEU A 104 3.49 4.45 -10.88
CA LEU A 104 2.34 5.34 -10.88
C LEU A 104 1.18 4.80 -10.04
N ILE A 105 0.83 3.52 -10.17
CA ILE A 105 -0.24 2.87 -9.39
C ILE A 105 0.04 3.00 -7.88
N VAL A 106 1.29 2.81 -7.46
CA VAL A 106 1.67 2.93 -6.04
C VAL A 106 1.52 4.37 -5.54
N VAL A 107 1.99 5.35 -6.32
CA VAL A 107 1.87 6.77 -5.95
C VAL A 107 0.40 7.19 -5.86
N VAL A 108 -0.42 6.81 -6.84
CA VAL A 108 -1.87 7.08 -6.83
C VAL A 108 -2.54 6.41 -5.62
N SER A 109 -2.22 5.15 -5.33
CA SER A 109 -2.76 4.43 -4.18
C SER A 109 -2.40 5.10 -2.86
N PHE A 110 -1.17 5.62 -2.73
CA PHE A 110 -0.74 6.39 -1.55
C PHE A 110 -1.61 7.64 -1.36
N PHE A 111 -1.87 8.40 -2.41
CA PHE A 111 -2.73 9.60 -2.31
C PHE A 111 -4.19 9.26 -2.03
N ILE A 112 -4.72 8.15 -2.56
CA ILE A 112 -6.04 7.64 -2.19
C ILE A 112 -6.09 7.33 -0.69
N GLN A 113 -5.07 6.68 -0.13
CA GLN A 113 -5.00 6.44 1.32
C GLN A 113 -4.98 7.75 2.10
N CYS A 114 -4.13 8.71 1.71
CA CYS A 114 -4.10 10.04 2.32
C CYS A 114 -5.49 10.71 2.32
N LEU A 115 -6.21 10.61 1.20
CA LEU A 115 -7.57 11.15 1.08
C LEU A 115 -8.55 10.46 2.04
N ILE A 116 -8.51 9.12 2.15
CA ILE A 116 -9.39 8.39 3.07
C ILE A 116 -9.09 8.76 4.52
N HIS A 117 -7.81 8.82 4.92
CA HIS A 117 -7.42 9.26 6.27
C HIS A 117 -7.88 10.69 6.55
N PHE A 118 -7.71 11.60 5.58
CA PHE A 118 -8.18 12.98 5.70
C PHE A 118 -9.69 13.07 5.88
N LEU A 119 -10.46 12.36 5.06
CA LEU A 119 -11.93 12.32 5.13
C LEU A 119 -12.42 11.75 6.46
N ARG A 120 -11.81 10.65 6.92
CA ARG A 120 -12.12 10.04 8.22
C ARG A 120 -11.91 11.03 9.35
N ASP A 121 -10.75 11.69 9.40
CA ASP A 121 -10.43 12.63 10.46
C ASP A 121 -11.31 13.90 10.37
N PHE A 122 -11.66 14.33 9.16
CA PHE A 122 -12.60 15.42 8.93
C PHE A 122 -13.99 15.11 9.50
N ILE A 123 -14.52 13.90 9.24
CA ILE A 123 -15.80 13.45 9.78
C ILE A 123 -15.74 13.34 11.31
N ALA A 124 -14.64 12.81 11.87
CA ALA A 124 -14.46 12.69 13.32
C ALA A 124 -14.45 14.04 14.04
N ARG A 125 -13.80 15.06 13.45
CA ARG A 125 -13.82 16.44 13.97
C ARG A 125 -15.22 17.04 13.92
N LYS A 126 -15.96 16.85 12.81
CA LYS A 126 -17.31 17.41 12.63
C LYS A 126 -18.36 16.82 13.58
N LYS A 127 -18.19 15.56 14.03
CA LYS A 127 -19.11 14.89 14.97
C LYS A 127 -18.88 15.25 16.46
N GLY A 128 -18.08 16.27 16.78
CA GLY A 128 -18.06 16.89 18.11
C GLY A 128 -17.16 16.23 19.17
N PHE A 129 -16.39 15.17 18.83
CA PHE A 129 -15.48 14.55 19.80
C PHE A 129 -14.30 15.47 20.19
N GLY A 130 -13.93 16.41 19.32
CA GLY A 130 -12.88 17.40 19.60
C GLY A 130 -13.28 18.46 20.63
N HIS A 131 -14.55 18.90 20.62
CA HIS A 131 -15.05 19.93 21.53
C HIS A 131 -15.09 19.44 22.99
N LYS A 132 -15.39 18.14 23.20
CA LYS A 132 -15.41 17.52 24.52
C LYS A 132 -14.02 17.39 25.14
N VAL A 133 -12.98 17.13 24.35
CA VAL A 133 -11.59 17.01 24.83
C VAL A 133 -11.06 18.39 25.24
N GLN A 134 -11.31 19.41 24.43
CA GLN A 134 -10.88 20.78 24.72
C GLN A 134 -11.59 21.38 25.93
N GLU A 135 -12.86 21.03 26.16
CA GLU A 135 -13.61 21.41 27.37
C GLU A 135 -13.12 20.67 28.63
N LEU A 136 -12.62 19.43 28.50
CA LEU A 136 -12.05 18.68 29.61
C LEU A 136 -10.65 19.19 30.00
N GLU A 137 -9.81 19.51 29.01
CA GLU A 137 -8.48 20.09 29.24
C GLU A 137 -8.57 21.46 29.93
N SER A 138 -9.48 22.34 29.49
CA SER A 138 -9.67 23.64 30.13
C SER A 138 -10.20 23.56 31.56
N LYS A 139 -11.03 22.54 31.87
CA LYS A 139 -11.50 22.28 33.24
C LYS A 139 -10.43 21.71 34.15
N LEU A 140 -9.47 20.94 33.62
CA LEU A 140 -8.34 20.41 34.38
C LEU A 140 -7.29 21.49 34.70
N GLU A 141 -7.11 22.48 33.83
CA GLU A 141 -6.20 23.61 34.08
C GLU A 141 -6.74 24.61 35.13
N GLN A 142 -8.01 24.50 35.51
CA GLN A 142 -8.67 25.38 36.49
C GLN A 142 -8.79 24.77 37.90
N VAL A 143 -8.23 23.58 38.13
CA VAL A 143 -8.19 22.88 39.44
C VAL A 143 -6.74 22.77 39.92
#